data_AF-T2GDQ9-F1
#
_entry.id   AF-T2GDQ9-F1
#
_cell.length_a   1.000
_cell.length_b   1.000
_cell.length_c   1.000
_cell.angle_alpha   90.00
_cell.angle_beta   90.00
_cell.angle_gamma   90.00
#
_symmetry.space_group_name_H-M   'P 1'
#
loop_
_entity.id
_entity.type
_entity.pdbx_description
1 polymer ?
#
loop_
_entity_poly.entity_id
_entity_poly.type
_entity_poly.pdbx_seq_one_letter_code
_entity_poly.pdbx_strand_id
1 'polypeptide(L)'
;MPGYKLHLVGGGALVGSALAVTHHCEVAVFDPFTASALMVVGLLASLFPDVDINSKGKHLFYALLVVVDLVLMVQERYQWAAILGFVAMLPAVSKHRGFTHRWWAAVLIPALVCTLPVWFYQLPWQVMLPWYIAAVLGYASHLILDNVL
;
A
#
# COMPACT_ATOMS: atom_id res chain seq x y z
N MET A 1 3.67 0.03 -18.01
CA MET A 1 2.52 -0.89 -18.03
C MET A 1 1.38 -0.37 -18.88
N PRO A 2 1.11 -0.99 -20.04
CA PRO A 2 -0.29 -1.22 -20.41
C PRO A 2 -0.90 -2.04 -19.25
N GLY A 3 -1.91 -1.52 -18.54
CA GLY A 3 -2.57 -2.27 -17.46
C GLY A 3 -2.73 -1.59 -16.11
N TYR A 4 -1.99 -0.51 -15.78
CA TYR A 4 -2.17 0.16 -14.46
C TYR A 4 -3.61 0.64 -14.22
N LYS A 5 -4.33 0.99 -15.30
CA LYS A 5 -5.76 1.33 -15.25
C LYS A 5 -6.60 0.13 -14.82
N LEU A 6 -6.27 -1.07 -15.30
CA LEU A 6 -6.94 -2.31 -14.92
C LEU A 6 -6.71 -2.58 -13.43
N HIS A 7 -5.48 -2.44 -12.94
CA HIS A 7 -5.18 -2.63 -11.50
C HIS A 7 -5.90 -1.60 -10.62
N LEU A 8 -5.94 -0.32 -11.04
CA LEU A 8 -6.73 0.71 -10.33
C LEU A 8 -8.23 0.40 -10.33
N VAL A 9 -8.79 -0.05 -11.46
CA VAL A 9 -10.21 -0.43 -11.54
C VAL A 9 -10.49 -1.66 -10.67
N GLY A 10 -9.62 -2.67 -10.72
CA GLY A 10 -9.76 -3.88 -9.89
C GLY A 10 -9.65 -3.59 -8.41
N GLY A 11 -8.63 -2.83 -7.99
CA GLY A 11 -8.46 -2.39 -6.60
C GLY A 11 -9.61 -1.53 -6.12
N GLY A 12 -10.03 -0.55 -6.93
CA GLY A 12 -11.18 0.31 -6.62
C GLY A 12 -12.49 -0.47 -6.50
N ALA A 13 -12.74 -1.43 -7.39
CA ALA A 13 -13.93 -2.27 -7.34
C ALA A 13 -13.93 -3.16 -6.10
N LEU A 14 -12.81 -3.82 -5.78
CA LEU A 14 -12.72 -4.74 -4.65
C LEU A 14 -12.83 -3.99 -3.31
N VAL A 15 -12.07 -2.90 -3.14
CA VAL A 15 -12.08 -2.08 -1.92
C VAL A 15 -13.39 -1.33 -1.77
N GLY A 16 -13.94 -0.79 -2.86
CA GLY A 16 -15.24 -0.12 -2.86
C GLY A 16 -16.39 -1.06 -2.50
N SER A 17 -16.36 -2.29 -3.02
CA SER A 17 -17.34 -3.32 -2.64
C SER A 17 -17.22 -3.68 -1.16
N ALA A 18 -16.00 -3.83 -0.63
CA ALA A 18 -15.79 -4.09 0.78
C ALA A 18 -16.35 -2.97 1.67
N LEU A 19 -16.06 -1.70 1.34
CA LEU A 19 -16.61 -0.54 2.06
C LEU A 19 -18.14 -0.48 1.98
N ALA A 20 -18.72 -0.76 0.82
CA ALA A 20 -20.17 -0.78 0.63
C ALA A 20 -20.83 -1.90 1.45
N VAL A 21 -20.22 -3.09 1.50
CA VAL A 21 -20.71 -4.23 2.28
C VAL A 21 -20.61 -3.94 3.78
N THR A 22 -19.48 -3.44 4.28
CA THR A 22 -19.34 -3.13 5.71
C THR A 22 -20.30 -2.04 6.17
N HIS A 23 -20.57 -1.05 5.30
CA HIS A 23 -21.57 -0.03 5.55
C HIS A 23 -22.99 -0.60 5.53
N HIS A 24 -23.35 -1.38 4.52
CA HIS A 24 -24.69 -1.96 4.38
C HIS A 24 -25.04 -2.95 5.50
N CYS A 25 -24.06 -3.74 5.96
CA CYS A 25 -24.23 -4.69 7.05
C CYS A 25 -24.00 -4.07 8.45
N GLU A 26 -23.77 -2.76 8.55
CA GLU A 26 -23.49 -2.04 9.81
C GLU A 26 -22.31 -2.63 10.63
N VAL A 27 -21.41 -3.36 9.96
CA VAL A 27 -20.22 -3.95 10.59
C VAL A 27 -19.19 -2.86 10.91
N ALA A 28 -19.02 -1.92 9.99
CA ALA A 28 -18.16 -0.75 10.18
C ALA A 28 -18.66 0.40 9.29
N VAL A 29 -19.01 1.51 9.91
CA VAL A 29 -19.46 2.73 9.24
C VAL A 29 -18.38 3.79 9.40
N PHE A 30 -17.78 4.18 8.28
CA PHE A 30 -16.77 5.22 8.23
C PHE A 30 -17.38 6.52 7.74
N ASP A 31 -16.92 7.64 8.27
CA ASP A 31 -17.26 8.94 7.70
C ASP A 31 -16.72 9.06 6.25
N PRO A 32 -17.28 9.95 5.42
CA PRO A 32 -16.89 10.05 4.02
C PRO A 32 -15.39 10.33 3.79
N PHE A 33 -14.74 11.07 4.69
CA PHE A 33 -13.33 11.38 4.58
C PHE A 33 -12.48 10.13 4.85
N THR A 34 -12.76 9.41 5.94
CA THR A 34 -12.07 8.14 6.25
C THR A 34 -12.30 7.09 5.17
N ALA A 35 -13.54 6.95 4.68
CA ALA A 35 -13.85 6.02 3.59
C ALA A 35 -13.06 6.34 2.31
N SER A 36 -12.94 7.65 1.98
CA SER A 36 -12.15 8.11 0.83
C SER A 36 -10.66 7.83 1.02
N ALA A 37 -10.13 8.04 2.23
CA ALA A 37 -8.74 7.74 2.54
C ALA A 37 -8.44 6.23 2.46
N LEU A 38 -9.34 5.38 2.95
CA LEU A 38 -9.24 3.92 2.82
C LEU A 38 -9.25 3.48 1.35
N MET A 39 -10.11 4.09 0.53
CA MET A 39 -10.13 3.88 -0.91
C MET A 39 -8.78 4.24 -1.55
N VAL A 40 -8.23 5.42 -1.23
CA VAL A 40 -6.91 5.85 -1.74
C VAL A 40 -5.81 4.87 -1.34
N VAL A 41 -5.80 4.41 -0.08
CA VAL A 41 -4.84 3.40 0.39
C VAL A 41 -4.96 2.10 -0.39
N GLY A 42 -6.19 1.61 -0.61
CA GLY A 42 -6.43 0.42 -1.43
C GLY A 42 -5.97 0.58 -2.88
N LEU A 43 -6.23 1.75 -3.49
CA LEU A 43 -5.75 2.04 -4.85
C LEU A 43 -4.22 2.10 -4.93
N LEU A 44 -3.55 2.74 -3.97
CA LEU A 44 -2.10 2.75 -3.91
C LEU A 44 -1.55 1.33 -3.72
N ALA A 45 -2.15 0.53 -2.84
CA ALA A 45 -1.75 -0.85 -2.62
C ALA A 45 -1.96 -1.73 -3.86
N SER A 46 -2.97 -1.46 -4.70
CA SER A 46 -3.18 -2.14 -5.99
C SER A 46 -2.11 -1.84 -7.03
N LEU A 47 -1.36 -0.74 -6.86
CA LEU A 47 -0.24 -0.36 -7.72
C LEU A 47 1.13 -0.74 -7.13
N PHE A 48 1.17 -1.06 -5.83
CA PHE A 48 2.41 -1.31 -5.11
C PHE A 48 3.23 -2.48 -5.67
N PRO A 49 2.65 -3.64 -6.08
CA PRO A 49 3.43 -4.76 -6.57
C PRO A 49 4.41 -4.39 -7.68
N ASP A 50 4.03 -3.45 -8.54
CA ASP A 50 4.80 -2.99 -9.69
C ASP A 50 5.97 -2.06 -9.39
N VAL A 51 6.26 -1.81 -8.12
CA VAL A 51 7.42 -1.00 -7.70
C VAL A 51 8.75 -1.62 -8.14
N ASP A 52 8.77 -2.94 -8.38
CA ASP A 52 9.94 -3.71 -8.81
C ASP A 52 10.10 -3.79 -10.36
N ILE A 53 9.15 -3.28 -11.14
CA ILE A 53 9.23 -3.26 -12.61
C ILE A 53 9.09 -1.86 -13.21
N ASN A 54 9.37 -1.70 -14.50
CA ASN A 54 9.26 -0.40 -15.17
C ASN A 54 7.78 -0.01 -15.39
N SER A 55 7.19 0.68 -14.41
CA SER A 55 5.77 0.99 -14.35
C SER A 55 5.50 2.44 -13.91
N LYS A 56 4.27 2.92 -14.15
CA LYS A 56 3.81 4.20 -13.57
C LYS A 56 3.72 4.12 -12.05
N GLY A 57 3.37 2.95 -11.49
CA GLY A 57 3.36 2.71 -10.05
C GLY A 57 4.74 2.95 -9.44
N LYS A 58 5.78 2.36 -10.03
CA LYS A 58 7.18 2.61 -9.65
C LYS A 58 7.51 4.11 -9.62
N HIS A 59 7.24 4.84 -10.70
CA HIS A 59 7.54 6.27 -10.73
C HIS A 59 6.79 7.06 -9.64
N LEU A 60 5.52 6.73 -9.37
CA LEU A 60 4.75 7.36 -8.30
C LEU A 60 5.37 7.09 -6.92
N PHE A 61 5.61 5.83 -6.57
CA PHE A 61 6.16 5.47 -5.26
C PHE A 61 7.56 6.03 -5.04
N TYR A 62 8.46 5.92 -6.02
CA TYR A 62 9.81 6.46 -5.89
C TYR A 62 9.82 7.99 -5.86
N ALA A 63 8.93 8.68 -6.60
CA ALA A 63 8.82 10.14 -6.49
C ALA A 63 8.37 10.57 -5.09
N LEU A 64 7.37 9.90 -4.51
CA LEU A 64 6.94 10.15 -3.14
C LEU A 64 8.08 9.88 -2.15
N LEU A 65 8.78 8.75 -2.28
CA LEU A 65 9.91 8.40 -1.42
C LEU A 65 11.03 9.45 -1.51
N VAL A 66 11.39 9.92 -2.70
CA VAL A 66 12.40 10.98 -2.88
C VAL A 66 11.98 12.27 -2.16
N VAL A 67 10.71 12.66 -2.24
CA VAL A 67 10.20 13.85 -1.53
C VAL A 67 10.29 13.65 -0.01
N VAL A 68 9.83 12.51 0.51
CA VAL A 68 9.90 12.22 1.95
C VAL A 68 11.36 12.17 2.44
N ASP A 69 12.24 11.53 1.68
CA ASP A 69 13.66 11.39 2.04
C ASP A 69 14.36 12.76 2.05
N LEU A 70 14.07 13.62 1.06
CA LEU A 70 14.55 14.99 1.03
C LEU A 70 14.06 15.80 2.25
N VAL A 71 12.79 15.66 2.63
CA VAL A 71 12.25 16.31 3.84
C VAL A 71 12.99 15.83 5.09
N LEU A 72 13.25 14.53 5.22
CA LEU A 72 14.03 13.98 6.34
C LEU A 72 15.45 14.55 6.37
N MET A 73 16.11 14.65 5.22
CA MET A 73 17.46 15.22 5.10
C MET A 73 17.50 16.72 5.46
N VAL A 74 16.52 17.50 5.01
CA VAL A 74 16.40 18.94 5.35
C VAL A 74 16.16 19.14 6.85
N GLN A 75 15.47 18.19 7.50
CA GLN A 75 15.27 18.17 8.95
C GLN A 75 16.44 17.53 9.72
N GLU A 76 17.56 17.25 9.05
CA GLU A 76 18.76 16.61 9.64
C GLU A 76 18.49 15.22 10.24
N ARG A 77 17.39 14.57 9.84
CA ARG A 77 16.99 13.22 10.28
C ARG A 77 17.65 12.13 9.43
N TYR A 78 18.97 12.20 9.28
CA TYR A 78 19.73 11.34 8.35
C TYR A 78 19.62 9.85 8.65
N GLN A 79 19.45 9.46 9.91
CA GLN A 79 19.24 8.05 10.28
C GLN A 79 17.95 7.50 9.67
N TRP A 80 16.85 8.25 9.76
CA TRP A 80 15.56 7.86 9.18
C TRP A 80 15.61 7.88 7.66
N ALA A 81 16.29 8.86 7.07
CA ALA A 81 16.51 8.90 5.62
C ALA A 81 17.29 7.66 5.14
N ALA A 82 18.37 7.29 5.83
CA ALA A 82 19.16 6.10 5.49
C ALA A 82 18.33 4.81 5.59
N ILE A 83 17.50 4.66 6.63
CA ILE A 83 16.61 3.50 6.77
C ILE A 83 15.57 3.48 5.65
N LEU A 84 14.92 4.61 5.36
CA LEU A 84 13.93 4.72 4.30
C LEU A 84 14.53 4.40 2.93
N GLY A 85 15.67 5.01 2.61
CA GLY A 85 16.41 4.74 1.38
C GLY A 85 16.84 3.28 1.26
N PHE A 86 17.31 2.66 2.34
CA PHE A 86 17.65 1.24 2.37
C PHE A 86 16.44 0.35 2.05
N VAL A 87 15.30 0.58 2.71
CA VAL A 87 14.06 -0.18 2.46
C VAL A 87 13.55 0.06 1.03
N ALA A 88 13.64 1.29 0.53
CA ALA A 88 13.26 1.66 -0.83
C ALA A 88 14.08 0.96 -1.92
N MET A 89 15.33 0.55 -1.62
CA MET A 89 16.17 -0.21 -2.54
C MET A 89 15.77 -1.69 -2.65
N LEU A 90 15.08 -2.26 -1.64
CA LEU A 90 14.77 -3.69 -1.61
C LEU A 90 13.99 -4.19 -2.84
N PRO A 91 12.94 -3.49 -3.31
CA PRO A 91 12.25 -3.93 -4.54
C PRO A 91 13.13 -3.78 -5.79
N ALA A 92 13.97 -2.73 -5.86
CA ALA A 92 14.82 -2.46 -7.02
C ALA A 92 15.95 -3.48 -7.21
N VAL A 93 16.45 -4.07 -6.13
CA VAL A 93 17.47 -5.13 -6.17
C VAL A 93 16.84 -6.52 -6.35
N SER A 94 15.52 -6.63 -6.23
CA SER A 94 14.80 -7.87 -6.48
C SER A 94 14.70 -8.20 -7.98
N LYS A 95 14.42 -9.47 -8.30
CA LYS A 95 14.17 -9.89 -9.69
C LYS A 95 12.91 -9.21 -10.21
N HIS A 96 12.81 -9.03 -11.53
CA HIS A 96 11.57 -8.57 -12.19
C HIS A 96 10.39 -9.47 -11.78
N ARG A 97 9.32 -8.89 -11.22
CA ARG A 97 8.21 -9.62 -10.58
C ARG A 97 8.70 -10.54 -9.45
N GLY A 98 9.42 -9.93 -8.51
CA GLY A 98 10.12 -10.58 -7.42
C GLY A 98 9.20 -10.91 -6.25
N PHE A 99 9.64 -10.58 -5.04
CA PHE A 99 8.88 -10.90 -3.84
C PHE A 99 7.57 -10.10 -3.74
N THR A 100 7.50 -8.92 -4.37
CA THR A 100 6.30 -8.08 -4.39
C THR A 100 5.13 -8.74 -5.12
N HIS A 101 5.38 -9.73 -5.97
CA HIS A 101 4.35 -10.49 -6.68
C HIS A 101 4.01 -11.83 -6.02
N ARG A 102 4.37 -12.02 -4.74
CA ARG A 102 4.01 -13.22 -3.96
C ARG A 102 2.83 -12.93 -3.04
N TRP A 103 1.93 -13.90 -2.86
CA TRP A 103 0.74 -13.77 -2.00
C TRP A 103 1.06 -13.31 -0.58
N TRP A 104 2.17 -13.77 0.01
CA TRP A 104 2.54 -13.39 1.37
C TRP A 104 2.94 -11.91 1.46
N ALA A 105 3.42 -11.29 0.37
CA ALA A 105 3.79 -9.88 0.36
C ALA A 105 2.55 -8.99 0.49
N ALA A 106 1.42 -9.43 -0.08
CA ALA A 106 0.13 -8.76 0.06
C ALA A 106 -0.36 -8.69 1.50
N VAL A 107 0.12 -9.57 2.38
CA VAL A 107 -0.23 -9.63 3.81
C VAL A 107 0.85 -8.97 4.66
N LEU A 108 2.11 -9.37 4.47
CA LEU A 108 3.22 -8.94 5.33
C LEU A 108 3.62 -7.48 5.13
N ILE A 109 3.57 -6.95 3.90
CA ILE A 109 3.95 -5.55 3.64
C ILE A 109 2.95 -4.59 4.28
N PRO A 110 1.62 -4.72 4.06
CA PRO A 110 0.64 -3.91 4.77
C PRO A 110 0.74 -4.07 6.29
N ALA A 111 0.96 -5.29 6.79
CA ALA A 111 1.10 -5.54 8.22
C ALA A 111 2.29 -4.76 8.81
N LEU A 112 3.45 -4.83 8.16
CA LEU A 112 4.65 -4.11 8.60
C LEU A 112 4.41 -2.60 8.64
N VAL A 113 3.74 -2.03 7.64
CA VAL A 113 3.44 -0.58 7.62
C VAL A 113 2.44 -0.20 8.71
N CYS A 114 1.39 -1.00 8.91
CA CYS A 114 0.33 -0.72 9.88
C CYS A 114 0.74 -0.96 11.34
N THR A 115 1.80 -1.75 11.60
CA THR A 115 2.33 -1.93 12.96
C THR A 115 3.21 -0.77 13.41
N LEU A 116 3.79 0.02 12.50
CA LEU A 116 4.63 1.16 12.88
C LEU A 116 3.86 2.17 13.74
N PRO A 117 2.65 2.64 13.39
CA PRO A 117 1.93 3.57 14.24
C PRO A 117 1.49 2.96 15.57
N VAL A 118 1.15 1.67 15.60
CA VAL A 118 0.82 0.94 16.83
C VAL A 118 2.03 0.92 17.76
N TRP A 119 3.23 0.66 17.23
CA TRP A 119 4.45 0.56 18.02
C TRP A 119 4.97 1.93 18.48
N PHE A 120 5.09 2.90 17.57
CA PHE A 120 5.71 4.19 17.87
C PHE A 120 4.77 5.16 18.58
N TYR A 121 3.47 5.14 18.27
CA TYR A 121 2.48 6.05 18.84
C TYR A 121 1.51 5.37 19.81
N GLN A 122 1.71 4.07 20.11
CA GLN A 122 0.88 3.31 21.04
C GLN A 122 -0.62 3.35 20.69
N LEU A 123 -0.92 3.42 19.39
CA LEU A 123 -2.30 3.40 18.91
C LEU A 123 -2.91 2.01 19.10
N PRO A 124 -4.20 1.90 19.49
CA PRO A 124 -4.88 0.61 19.49
C PRO A 124 -4.85 0.00 18.09
N TRP A 125 -4.46 -1.27 17.98
CA TRP A 125 -4.30 -1.95 16.68
C TRP A 125 -5.61 -1.98 15.88
N GLN A 126 -6.75 -1.95 16.56
CA GLN A 126 -8.09 -1.89 15.95
C GLN A 126 -8.28 -0.65 15.08
N VAL A 127 -7.61 0.46 15.41
CA VAL A 127 -7.66 1.69 14.61
C VAL A 127 -6.95 1.50 13.28
N MET A 128 -5.91 0.66 13.23
CA MET A 128 -5.15 0.34 12.01
C MET A 128 -5.78 -0.77 11.18
N LEU A 129 -6.72 -1.54 11.75
CA LEU A 129 -7.33 -2.69 11.08
C LEU A 129 -8.03 -2.34 9.74
N PRO A 130 -8.84 -1.27 9.63
CA PRO A 130 -9.46 -0.90 8.36
C PRO A 130 -8.43 -0.55 7.27
N TRP A 131 -7.35 0.14 7.65
CA TRP A 131 -6.26 0.53 6.75
C TRP A 131 -5.50 -0.69 6.24
N TYR A 132 -5.20 -1.62 7.15
CA TYR A 132 -4.59 -2.89 6.83
C TYR A 132 -5.46 -3.69 5.84
N ILE A 133 -6.76 -3.85 6.12
CA ILE A 133 -7.67 -4.59 5.25
C ILE A 133 -7.77 -3.93 3.87
N ALA A 134 -7.93 -2.60 3.80
CA ALA A 134 -7.98 -1.87 2.53
C ALA A 134 -6.71 -2.08 1.70
N ALA A 135 -5.54 -2.01 2.34
CA ALA A 135 -4.26 -2.27 1.69
C ALA A 135 -4.13 -3.72 1.20
N VAL A 136 -4.47 -4.71 2.03
CA VAL A 136 -4.44 -6.13 1.66
C VAL A 136 -5.38 -6.41 0.48
N LEU A 137 -6.60 -5.88 0.50
CA LEU A 137 -7.57 -6.01 -0.59
C LEU A 137 -7.04 -5.38 -1.88
N GLY A 138 -6.55 -4.14 -1.80
CA GLY A 138 -5.92 -3.47 -2.94
C GLY A 138 -4.78 -4.28 -3.55
N TYR A 139 -3.85 -4.73 -2.71
CA TYR A 139 -2.70 -5.54 -3.13
C TYR A 139 -3.15 -6.89 -3.73
N ALA A 140 -4.06 -7.61 -3.06
CA ALA A 140 -4.57 -8.89 -3.54
C ALA A 140 -5.27 -8.76 -4.90
N SER A 141 -6.00 -7.66 -5.14
CA SER A 141 -6.63 -7.41 -6.44
C SER A 141 -5.62 -7.39 -7.59
N HIS A 142 -4.43 -6.83 -7.35
CA HIS A 142 -3.35 -6.82 -8.32
C HIS A 142 -2.89 -8.24 -8.63
N LEU A 143 -2.59 -9.03 -7.59
CA LEU A 143 -2.10 -10.40 -7.75
C LEU A 143 -3.13 -11.32 -8.43
N ILE A 144 -4.42 -11.13 -8.15
CA ILE A 144 -5.51 -11.86 -8.82
C ILE A 144 -5.54 -11.53 -10.31
N LEU A 145 -5.48 -10.25 -10.67
CA LEU A 145 -5.49 -9.81 -12.07
C LEU A 145 -4.26 -10.29 -12.85
N ASP A 146 -3.14 -10.45 -12.16
CA ASP A 146 -1.91 -11.00 -12.72
C ASP A 146 -1.86 -12.55 -12.69
N ASN A 147 -2.88 -13.23 -12.15
CA ASN A 147 -2.96 -14.68 -11.94
C ASN A 147 -1.78 -15.25 -11.13
N VAL A 148 -1.34 -14.52 -10.11
CA VAL A 148 -0.23 -14.89 -9.21
C VAL A 148 -0.65 -14.99 -7.74
N LEU A 149 -1.95 -14.83 -7.44
CA LEU A 149 -2.55 -15.16 -6.15
C LEU A 149 -3.00 -16.62 -6.10
#